data_AF-A0A2D5PPV3-F1
#
_entry.id   AF-A0A2D5PPV3-F1
#
_cell.length_a   1.000
_cell.length_b   1.000
_cell.length_c   1.000
_cell.angle_alpha   90.00
_cell.angle_beta   90.00
_cell.angle_gamma   90.00
#
_symmetry.space_group_name_H-M   'P 1'
#
loop_
_entity.id
_entity.type
_entity.pdbx_description
1 polymer ?
#
loop_
_entity_poly.entity_id
_entity_poly.type
_entity_poly.pdbx_seq_one_letter_code
_entity_poly.pdbx_strand_id
1 'polypeptide(L)'
;MNIGFKIVGYVAAFLLSFLLVPQTYKTFKSKNIKAISSYFLYFQLITTILWIIYGMGFLIDNSTDGIPIVIANSSLLLNTIFLLYLKYQDNNSQTVQN
;
A
#
# COMPACT_ATOMS: atom_id res chain seq x y z
N MET A 1 -2.86 -10.25 -23.54
CA MET A 1 -1.62 -9.56 -23.15
C MET A 1 -0.40 -10.39 -23.51
N ASN A 2 0.64 -9.77 -24.09
CA ASN A 2 1.91 -10.46 -24.42
C ASN A 2 2.56 -11.02 -23.13
N ILE A 3 3.19 -12.19 -23.24
CA ILE A 3 3.84 -12.89 -22.11
C ILE A 3 4.88 -12.02 -21.38
N GLY A 4 5.62 -11.17 -22.11
CA GLY A 4 6.59 -10.25 -21.53
C GLY A 4 5.95 -9.27 -20.55
N PHE A 5 4.80 -8.68 -20.91
CA PHE A 5 4.07 -7.78 -20.01
C PHE A 5 3.51 -8.49 -18.77
N LYS A 6 3.17 -9.78 -18.87
CA LYS A 6 2.71 -10.56 -17.70
C LYS A 6 3.84 -10.70 -16.68
N ILE A 7 5.02 -11.10 -17.15
CA ILE A 7 6.20 -11.24 -16.30
C ILE A 7 6.53 -9.91 -15.62
N VAL A 8 6.53 -8.80 -16.37
CA VAL A 8 6.76 -7.46 -15.81
C VAL A 8 5.74 -7.12 -14.73
N GLY A 9 4.45 -7.38 -14.95
CA GLY A 9 3.41 -7.14 -13.97
C GLY A 9 3.64 -7.89 -12.66
N TYR A 10 3.88 -9.19 -12.72
CA TYR A 10 4.12 -10.01 -11.52
C TYR A 10 5.43 -9.66 -10.80
N VAL A 11 6.50 -9.36 -11.53
CA VAL A 11 7.76 -8.88 -10.94
C VAL A 11 7.56 -7.53 -10.26
N ALA A 12 6.84 -6.60 -10.89
CA ALA A 12 6.53 -5.31 -10.29
C ALA A 12 5.70 -5.45 -9.01
N ALA A 13 4.69 -6.33 -9.01
CA ALA A 13 3.89 -6.62 -7.82
C ALA A 13 4.75 -7.20 -6.69
N PHE A 14 5.61 -8.18 -7.00
CA PHE A 14 6.54 -8.77 -6.03
C PHE A 14 7.50 -7.73 -5.44
N LEU A 15 8.15 -6.93 -6.29
CA LEU A 15 9.10 -5.91 -5.86
C LEU A 15 8.42 -4.84 -5.01
N LEU A 16 7.21 -4.41 -5.37
CA LEU A 16 6.45 -3.46 -4.57
C LEU A 16 6.11 -4.03 -3.19
N SER A 17 5.55 -5.24 -3.14
CA SER A 17 5.24 -5.91 -1.87
C SER A 17 6.49 -6.10 -1.00
N PHE A 18 7.61 -6.51 -1.60
CA PHE A 18 8.87 -6.72 -0.88
C PHE A 18 9.46 -5.40 -0.37
N LEU A 19 9.43 -4.31 -1.16
CA LEU A 19 9.96 -3.00 -0.80
C LEU A 19 9.20 -2.35 0.38
N LEU A 20 7.91 -2.63 0.52
CA LEU A 20 7.10 -2.08 1.60
C LEU A 20 7.56 -2.57 2.98
N VAL A 21 8.04 -3.81 3.09
CA VAL A 21 8.52 -4.39 4.36
C VAL A 21 9.71 -3.62 4.97
N PRO A 22 10.87 -3.46 4.29
CA PRO A 22 12.00 -2.72 4.84
C PRO A 22 11.69 -1.24 5.04
N GLN A 23 10.86 -0.64 4.17
CA GLN A 23 10.48 0.77 4.29
C GLN A 23 9.63 1.03 5.54
N THR A 24 8.65 0.18 5.79
CA THR A 24 7.77 0.29 6.96
C THR A 24 8.49 -0.06 8.25
N TYR A 25 9.36 -1.08 8.22
CA TYR A 25 10.25 -1.38 9.34
C TYR A 25 11.13 -0.18 9.70
N LYS A 26 11.76 0.46 8.72
CA LYS A 26 12.59 1.65 8.94
C LYS A 26 11.77 2.81 9.51
N THR A 27 10.57 3.04 9.00
CA THR A 27 9.66 4.09 9.47
C THR A 27 9.28 3.89 10.93
N PHE A 28 8.93 2.66 11.31
CA PHE A 28 8.63 2.29 12.70
C PHE A 28 9.85 2.46 13.62
N LYS A 29 10.99 1.86 13.25
CA LYS A 29 12.22 1.88 14.08
C LYS A 29 12.77 3.28 14.30
N SER A 30 12.70 4.15 13.29
CA SER A 30 13.22 5.51 13.37
C SER A 30 12.26 6.50 14.04
N LYS A 31 11.07 6.06 14.46
CA LYS A 31 9.98 6.95 14.95
C LYS A 31 9.64 8.11 14.00
N ASN A 32 9.99 7.98 12.72
CA ASN A 32 9.72 8.98 11.69
C ASN A 32 8.25 9.02 11.25
N ILE A 33 7.37 8.27 11.92
CA ILE A 33 5.93 8.30 11.69
C ILE A 33 5.35 9.73 11.87
N LYS A 34 5.97 10.54 12.74
CA LYS A 34 5.61 11.96 12.97
C LYS A 34 5.73 12.81 11.71
N ALA A 35 6.76 12.57 10.91
CA ALA A 35 7.02 13.35 9.70
C ALA A 35 6.07 12.98 8.54
N ILE A 36 5.40 11.83 8.60
CA ILE A 36 4.45 11.43 7.56
C ILE A 36 3.16 12.23 7.70
N SER A 37 2.72 12.86 6.59
CA SER A 37 1.45 13.56 6.53
C SER A 37 0.28 12.59 6.66
N SER A 38 -0.67 12.87 7.57
CA SER A 38 -1.89 12.07 7.69
C SER A 38 -2.74 12.13 6.41
N TYR A 39 -2.78 13.29 5.74
CA TYR A 39 -3.48 13.44 4.46
C TYR A 39 -2.92 12.50 3.38
N PHE A 40 -1.59 12.38 3.31
CA PHE A 40 -0.95 11.43 2.39
C PHE A 40 -1.44 10.00 2.64
N LEU A 41 -1.50 9.56 3.90
CA LEU A 41 -1.96 8.21 4.24
C LEU A 41 -3.45 8.00 3.89
N TYR A 42 -4.30 9.01 4.07
CA TYR A 42 -5.72 8.92 3.68
C TYR A 42 -5.91 8.87 2.16
N PHE A 43 -5.20 9.72 1.41
CA PHE A 43 -5.24 9.66 -0.06
C PHE A 43 -4.70 8.33 -0.57
N GLN A 44 -3.59 7.85 0.01
CA GLN A 44 -3.04 6.53 -0.31
C GLN A 44 -4.04 5.40 -0.06
N LEU A 45 -4.78 5.46 1.06
CA LEU A 45 -5.84 4.50 1.38
C LEU A 45 -6.91 4.47 0.29
N ILE A 46 -7.45 5.64 -0.09
CA ILE A 46 -8.48 5.75 -1.13
C ILE A 46 -7.95 5.26 -2.48
N THR A 47 -6.75 5.71 -2.87
CA THR A 47 -6.12 5.32 -4.14
C THR A 47 -5.92 3.81 -4.24
N THR A 48 -5.42 3.15 -3.19
CA THR A 48 -5.21 1.70 -3.22
C THR A 48 -6.52 0.92 -3.34
N ILE A 49 -7.58 1.36 -2.67
CA ILE A 49 -8.92 0.76 -2.80
C ILE A 49 -9.42 0.88 -4.24
N LEU A 50 -9.31 2.06 -4.86
CA LEU A 50 -9.72 2.29 -6.24
C LEU A 50 -8.95 1.40 -7.23
N TRP A 51 -7.63 1.23 -7.05
CA TRP A 51 -6.83 0.34 -7.87
C TRP A 51 -7.20 -1.13 -7.71
N ILE A 52 -7.55 -1.57 -6.51
CA ILE A 52 -8.05 -2.93 -6.28
C ILE A 52 -9.36 -3.13 -7.02
N ILE A 53 -10.32 -2.19 -6.92
CA ILE A 53 -11.59 -2.24 -7.65
C ILE A 53 -11.35 -2.31 -9.17
N TYR A 54 -10.47 -1.45 -9.68
CA TYR A 54 -10.10 -1.44 -11.09
C TYR A 54 -9.48 -2.77 -11.55
N GLY A 55 -8.52 -3.30 -10.79
CA GLY A 55 -7.89 -4.59 -11.08
C GLY A 55 -8.88 -5.75 -11.04
N MET A 56 -9.82 -5.75 -10.08
CA MET A 56 -10.91 -6.73 -10.00
C MET A 56 -11.83 -6.68 -11.22
N GLY A 57 -12.11 -5.50 -11.76
CA GLY A 57 -12.87 -5.35 -13.01
C GLY A 57 -12.23 -6.11 -14.17
N PHE A 58 -10.91 -6.05 -14.31
CA PHE A 58 -10.20 -6.83 -15.34
C PHE A 58 -10.29 -8.34 -15.14
N LEU A 59 -10.35 -8.81 -13.89
CA LEU A 59 -10.53 -10.24 -13.59
C LEU A 59 -11.94 -10.73 -13.94
N ILE A 60 -12.95 -9.91 -13.68
CA ILE A 60 -14.36 -10.24 -13.95
C ILE A 60 -14.62 -10.24 -15.46
N ASP A 61 -14.13 -9.23 -16.18
CA ASP A 61 -14.36 -9.07 -17.62
C ASP A 61 -13.47 -9.97 -18.48
N ASN A 62 -12.54 -10.73 -17.88
CA ASN A 62 -11.55 -11.60 -18.55
C ASN A 62 -10.75 -10.89 -19.67
N SER A 63 -10.70 -9.56 -19.64
CA SER A 63 -10.16 -8.72 -20.70
C SER A 63 -8.65 -8.59 -20.62
N THR A 64 -8.08 -8.61 -19.41
CA THR A 64 -6.63 -8.52 -19.13
C THR A 64 -6.30 -9.17 -17.79
N ASP A 65 -5.04 -9.54 -17.61
CA ASP A 65 -4.54 -10.09 -16.34
C ASP A 65 -4.40 -8.99 -15.27
N GLY A 66 -5.46 -8.80 -14.48
CA GLY A 66 -5.51 -7.83 -13.38
C GLY A 66 -4.87 -8.31 -12.08
N ILE A 67 -4.41 -9.56 -12.00
CA ILE A 67 -3.91 -10.19 -10.76
C ILE A 67 -2.76 -9.38 -10.15
N PRO A 68 -1.74 -8.95 -10.92
CA PRO A 68 -0.62 -8.23 -10.33
C PRO A 68 -1.03 -6.88 -9.72
N ILE A 69 -2.00 -6.18 -10.33
CA ILE A 69 -2.53 -4.90 -9.84
C ILE A 69 -3.19 -5.10 -8.47
N VAL A 70 -4.01 -6.14 -8.35
CA VAL A 70 -4.74 -6.46 -7.12
C VAL A 70 -3.76 -6.84 -6.00
N ILE A 71 -2.79 -7.71 -6.26
CA ILE A 71 -1.79 -8.15 -5.26
C ILE A 71 -0.95 -6.96 -4.77
N ALA A 72 -0.43 -6.17 -5.71
CA ALA A 72 0.38 -4.98 -5.45
C ALA A 72 -0.35 -3.99 -4.53
N ASN A 73 -1.58 -3.62 -4.90
CA ASN A 73 -2.36 -2.62 -4.17
C ASN A 73 -2.94 -3.18 -2.86
N SER A 74 -3.21 -4.48 -2.76
CA SER A 74 -3.59 -5.12 -1.49
C SER A 74 -2.44 -5.07 -0.47
N SER A 75 -1.21 -5.34 -0.93
CA SER A 75 -0.01 -5.24 -0.09
C SER A 75 0.19 -3.80 0.40
N LEU A 76 0.00 -2.82 -0.51
CA LEU A 76 0.10 -1.40 -0.19
C LEU A 76 -1.01 -0.91 0.75
N LEU A 77 -2.22 -1.43 0.60
CA LEU A 77 -3.37 -1.15 1.48
C LEU A 77 -3.07 -1.63 2.91
N LEU A 78 -2.64 -2.88 3.08
CA LEU A 78 -2.26 -3.43 4.39
C LEU A 78 -1.16 -2.58 5.04
N ASN A 79 -0.15 -2.20 4.26
CA ASN A 79 0.92 -1.33 4.71
C ASN A 79 0.41 0.05 5.16
N THR A 80 -0.50 0.65 4.40
CA THR A 80 -1.08 1.97 4.69
C THR A 80 -1.93 1.93 5.96
N ILE A 81 -2.72 0.88 6.16
CA ILE A 81 -3.49 0.66 7.39
C ILE A 81 -2.55 0.55 8.61
N PHE A 82 -1.46 -0.21 8.48
CA PHE A 82 -0.47 -0.32 9.55
C PHE A 82 0.19 1.03 9.89
N LEU A 83 0.55 1.82 8.88
CA LEU A 83 1.11 3.16 9.11
C LEU A 83 0.09 4.13 9.73
N LEU A 84 -1.18 4.06 9.34
CA LEU A 84 -2.26 4.83 9.96
C LEU A 84 -2.44 4.46 11.44
N TYR A 85 -2.39 3.17 11.76
CA TYR A 85 -2.44 2.69 13.15
C TYR A 85 -1.29 3.27 13.99
N LEU A 86 -0.05 3.19 13.48
CA LEU A 86 1.11 3.76 14.16
C LEU A 86 1.00 5.28 14.34
N LYS A 87 0.50 5.98 13.32
CA LYS A 87 0.28 7.43 13.37
C LYS A 87 -0.75 7.81 14.43
N TYR A 88 -1.83 7.05 14.54
CA TYR A 88 -2.87 7.27 15.53
C TYR A 88 -2.34 7.05 16.96
N GLN A 89 -1.59 5.96 17.19
CA GLN A 89 -0.96 5.69 18.49
C GLN A 89 0.01 6.79 18.93
N ASP A 90 0.82 7.30 17.99
CA ASP A 90 1.77 8.37 18.26
C ASP A 90 1.08 9.71 18.59
N ASN A 91 0.02 10.08 17.85
CA ASN A 91 -0.77 11.29 18.12
C ASN A 91 -1.41 11.24 19.52
N ASN A 92 -2.00 10.10 19.92
CA ASN A 92 -2.59 9.93 21.26
C ASN A 92 -1.54 10.03 22.38
N SER A 93 -0.31 9.58 22.11
CA SER A 93 0.78 9.70 23.10
C SER A 93 1.20 11.15 23.34
N GLN A 94 1.06 12.02 22.33
CA GLN A 94 1.34 13.46 22.47
C GLN A 94 0.23 14.22 23.19
N THR A 95 -1.04 13.84 22.99
CA THR A 95 -2.17 14.50 23.68
C THR A 95 -2.21 14.23 25.18
N VAL A 96 -1.66 13.10 25.66
CA VAL A 96 -1.60 12.77 27.10
C VAL A 96 -0.49 13.53 27.83
N GLN A 97 0.52 14.03 27.11
CA GLN A 97 1.67 14.74 27.70
C GLN A 97 1.49 16.27 27.80
N ASN A 98 0.44 16.81 27.20
CA ASN A 98 0.09 18.25 27.22
C ASN A 98 -1.10 18.48 28.15
#